data_AF-A0A7R9CGX8-F1
#
_entry.id   AF-A0A7R9CGX8-F1
#
_cell.length_a   1.000
_cell.length_b   1.000
_cell.length_c   1.000
_cell.angle_alpha   90.00
_cell.angle_beta   90.00
_cell.angle_gamma   90.00
#
_symmetry.space_group_name_H-M   'P 1'
#
loop_
_entity.id
_entity.type
_entity.pdbx_description
1 polymer ?
#
loop_
_entity_poly.entity_id
_entity_poly.type
_entity_poly.pdbx_seq_one_letter_code
_entity_poly.pdbx_strand_id
1 'polypeptide(L)'
;MEWACFIFERDPFHLSLGHTPTRPHPCEQSSCYPATGNLLEGREKQLSASSTCGLRGQVRYCIVSHLEDRKKCFWCDSRPHNANNPGLSHGVENIVHRFFPK
;
A
#
# COMPACT_ATOMS: atom_id res chain seq x y z
N MET A 1 -48.35 33.49 0.70
CA MET A 1 -49.09 34.43 1.54
C MET A 1 -49.35 33.69 2.84
N GLU A 2 -48.87 34.05 4.01
CA GLU A 2 -48.18 35.22 4.52
C GLU A 2 -47.99 34.85 6.02
N TRP A 3 -46.74 34.89 6.52
CA TRP A 3 -46.28 35.08 7.92
C TRP A 3 -46.85 34.15 9.04
N ALA A 4 -46.08 33.67 10.00
CA ALA A 4 -45.04 34.39 10.71
C ALA A 4 -43.98 33.45 11.32
N CYS A 5 -42.79 34.02 11.36
CA CYS A 5 -41.58 33.55 12.00
C CYS A 5 -41.80 33.44 13.52
N PHE A 6 -41.70 32.24 14.09
CA PHE A 6 -41.54 32.10 15.54
C PHE A 6 -40.11 32.51 15.89
N ILE A 7 -39.97 33.78 16.26
CA ILE A 7 -38.80 34.32 16.95
C ILE A 7 -38.73 33.59 18.30
N PHE A 8 -37.74 32.72 18.47
CA PHE A 8 -37.40 32.15 19.78
C PHE A 8 -36.82 33.28 20.64
N GLU A 9 -37.55 33.68 21.67
CA GLU A 9 -37.14 34.69 22.65
C GLU A 9 -35.78 34.36 23.27
N ARG A 10 -34.83 35.30 23.17
CA ARG A 10 -33.52 35.21 23.82
C ARG A 10 -33.67 35.57 25.29
N ASP A 11 -33.63 34.57 26.16
CA ASP A 11 -33.42 34.77 27.60
C ASP A 11 -31.96 35.23 27.88
N PRO A 12 -31.73 36.27 28.71
CA PRO A 12 -30.43 36.95 28.81
C PRO A 12 -29.46 36.36 29.85
N PHE A 13 -29.72 35.19 30.43
CA PHE A 13 -28.80 34.59 31.43
C PHE A 13 -28.71 33.06 31.30
N HIS A 14 -27.86 32.58 30.38
CA HIS A 14 -27.28 31.25 30.50
C HIS A 14 -25.77 31.31 30.18
N LEU A 15 -24.96 31.36 31.25
CA LEU A 15 -23.54 31.05 31.18
C LEU A 15 -23.39 29.59 30.75
N SER A 16 -23.16 29.35 29.46
CA SER A 16 -22.75 28.02 28.99
C SER A 16 -21.65 28.16 27.94
N LEU A 17 -20.47 27.70 28.36
CA LEU A 17 -19.30 27.29 27.61
C LEU A 17 -19.49 27.33 26.08
N GLY A 18 -18.66 28.12 25.39
CA GLY A 18 -18.65 28.23 23.93
C GLY A 18 -18.61 26.86 23.27
N HIS A 19 -19.77 26.37 22.85
CA HIS A 19 -19.89 25.15 22.07
C HIS A 19 -19.60 25.53 20.62
N THR A 20 -18.33 25.44 20.22
CA THR A 20 -18.00 25.35 18.79
C THR A 20 -18.62 24.05 18.30
N PRO A 21 -19.61 24.07 17.38
CA PRO A 21 -20.18 22.84 16.87
C PRO A 21 -19.04 22.09 16.17
N THR A 22 -18.60 21.00 16.79
CA THR A 22 -17.62 20.10 16.18
C THR A 22 -18.37 19.49 15.02
N ARG A 23 -17.98 19.83 13.78
CA ARG A 23 -18.57 19.21 12.59
C ARG A 23 -18.30 17.71 12.74
N PRO A 24 -19.34 16.86 12.86
CA PRO A 24 -19.14 15.44 13.02
C PRO A 24 -18.33 14.93 11.84
N HIS A 25 -17.38 14.02 12.09
CA HIS A 25 -16.55 13.48 11.02
C HIS A 25 -17.47 12.88 9.94
N PRO A 26 -17.15 12.96 8.64
CA PRO A 26 -18.03 12.40 7.59
C PRO A 26 -18.42 10.93 7.83
N CYS A 27 -17.58 10.19 8.55
CA CYS A 27 -17.77 8.80 8.98
C CYS A 27 -18.73 8.62 10.18
N GLU A 28 -19.09 9.69 10.89
CA GLU A 28 -20.07 9.69 11.99
C GLU A 28 -21.51 9.92 11.48
N GLN A 29 -21.66 10.51 10.29
CA GLN A 29 -22.96 10.81 9.68
C GLN A 29 -23.30 9.88 8.52
N SER A 30 -22.32 9.16 7.97
CA SER A 30 -22.48 8.32 6.78
C SER A 30 -21.47 7.18 6.76
N SER A 31 -21.66 6.21 5.86
CA SER A 31 -20.71 5.11 5.68
C SER A 31 -19.32 5.63 5.31
N CYS A 32 -18.33 5.17 6.06
CA CYS A 32 -16.93 5.52 5.86
C CYS A 32 -16.26 4.48 4.95
N TYR A 33 -15.53 4.94 3.92
CA TYR A 33 -14.75 4.06 3.07
C TYR A 33 -13.30 4.57 3.03
N PRO A 34 -12.33 3.79 3.53
CA PRO A 34 -10.94 4.21 3.53
C PRO A 34 -10.39 4.30 2.11
N ALA A 35 -9.30 5.06 1.94
CA ALA A 35 -8.57 5.07 0.68
C ALA A 35 -8.06 3.66 0.33
N THR A 36 -8.23 3.28 -0.92
CA THR A 36 -7.68 2.03 -1.45
C THR A 36 -6.21 2.20 -1.81
N GLY A 37 -5.45 1.09 -1.86
CA GLY A 37 -4.02 1.13 -2.17
C GLY A 37 -3.41 -0.26 -2.33
N ASN A 38 -2.11 -0.29 -2.63
CA ASN A 38 -1.37 -1.54 -2.73
C ASN A 38 -1.11 -2.10 -1.32
N LEU A 39 -1.67 -3.28 -1.04
CA LEU A 39 -1.53 -3.93 0.27
C LEU A 39 -0.13 -4.47 0.55
N LEU A 40 0.74 -4.57 -0.47
CA LEU A 40 2.09 -5.09 -0.34
C LEU A 40 3.10 -4.02 0.12
N GLU A 41 2.76 -2.75 -0.03
CA GLU A 41 3.64 -1.63 0.34
C GLU A 41 3.92 -1.61 1.85
N GLY A 42 5.20 -1.59 2.22
CA GLY A 42 5.65 -1.66 3.62
C GLY A 42 5.50 -3.03 4.29
N ARG A 43 5.11 -4.08 3.55
CA ARG A 43 4.91 -5.44 4.08
C ARG A 43 5.87 -6.47 3.50
N GLU A 44 7.02 -6.04 3.01
CA GLU A 44 7.95 -6.91 2.27
C GLU A 44 8.50 -8.04 3.14
N LYS A 45 8.70 -7.77 4.43
CA LYS A 45 9.12 -8.76 5.43
C LYS A 45 8.01 -9.74 5.84
N GLN A 46 6.76 -9.45 5.48
CA GLN A 46 5.60 -10.30 5.76
C GLN A 46 5.28 -11.24 4.59
N LEU A 47 6.07 -11.19 3.51
CA LEU A 47 5.91 -12.05 2.35
C LEU A 47 6.70 -13.34 2.53
N SER A 48 6.11 -14.45 2.11
CA SER A 48 6.76 -15.77 2.07
C SER A 48 6.47 -16.44 0.74
N ALA A 49 7.48 -17.07 0.15
CA ALA A 49 7.32 -17.93 -1.01
C ALA A 49 7.59 -19.38 -0.64
N SER A 50 6.80 -20.31 -1.19
CA SER A 50 7.02 -21.74 -1.05
C SER A 50 8.26 -22.23 -1.80
N SER A 51 8.70 -21.46 -2.81
CA SER A 51 9.90 -21.74 -3.58
C SER A 51 10.57 -20.44 -4.04
N THR A 52 11.89 -20.47 -4.16
CA THR A 52 12.69 -19.35 -4.68
C THR A 52 13.94 -19.95 -5.32
N CYS A 53 14.27 -19.52 -6.54
CA CYS A 53 15.46 -20.01 -7.23
C CYS A 53 16.73 -19.52 -6.52
N GLY A 54 17.83 -20.25 -6.66
CA GLY A 54 19.13 -19.72 -6.25
C GLY A 54 19.44 -19.72 -4.75
N LEU A 55 18.49 -20.07 -3.86
CA LEU A 55 18.67 -19.96 -2.40
C LEU A 55 19.81 -20.82 -1.84
N ARG A 56 20.04 -21.99 -2.43
CA ARG A 56 21.08 -22.95 -1.98
C ARG A 56 22.35 -22.90 -2.84
N GLY A 57 22.37 -22.06 -3.87
CA GLY A 57 23.43 -22.02 -4.87
C GLY A 57 22.89 -21.54 -6.21
N GLN A 58 23.79 -21.04 -7.06
CA GLN A 58 23.44 -20.49 -8.36
C GLN A 58 22.76 -21.55 -9.26
N VAL A 59 21.65 -21.15 -9.90
CA VAL A 59 20.86 -21.99 -10.82
C VAL A 59 20.64 -21.29 -12.15
N ARG A 60 20.48 -22.05 -13.24
CA ARG A 60 20.24 -21.52 -14.59
C ARG A 60 18.75 -21.57 -14.93
N TYR A 61 18.21 -20.49 -15.49
CA TYR A 61 16.83 -20.43 -15.99
C TYR A 61 16.79 -19.80 -17.38
N CYS A 62 15.72 -20.03 -18.14
CA CYS A 62 15.59 -19.48 -19.50
C CYS A 62 14.21 -18.86 -19.67
N ILE A 63 14.15 -17.69 -20.32
CA ILE A 63 12.89 -16.98 -20.60
C ILE A 63 12.40 -17.38 -21.98
N VAL A 64 11.22 -17.99 -22.08
CA VAL A 64 10.75 -18.65 -23.31
C VAL A 64 10.64 -17.69 -24.51
N SER A 65 10.27 -16.44 -24.26
CA SER A 65 10.17 -15.40 -25.30
C SER A 65 11.51 -14.96 -25.90
N HIS A 66 12.64 -15.25 -25.25
CA HIS A 66 13.97 -14.84 -25.71
C HIS A 66 14.71 -15.97 -26.45
N LEU A 67 14.05 -17.07 -26.82
CA LEU A 67 14.71 -18.19 -27.49
C LEU A 67 14.85 -18.03 -29.01
N GLU A 68 14.13 -17.10 -29.65
CA GLU A 68 14.14 -16.93 -31.12
C GLU A 68 15.46 -16.32 -31.64
N ASP A 69 16.08 -15.39 -30.91
CA ASP A 69 17.30 -14.68 -31.38
C ASP A 69 18.62 -15.28 -30.89
N ARG A 70 18.58 -16.21 -29.93
CA ARG A 70 19.66 -17.01 -29.31
C ARG A 70 19.08 -17.44 -27.97
N LYS A 71 19.04 -18.74 -27.65
CA LYS A 71 18.55 -19.28 -26.37
C LYS A 71 19.24 -18.62 -25.15
N LYS A 72 18.79 -17.42 -24.77
CA LYS A 72 19.43 -16.61 -23.72
C LYS A 72 18.88 -17.08 -22.40
N CYS A 73 19.65 -17.95 -21.77
CA CYS A 73 19.43 -18.32 -20.38
C CYS A 73 20.22 -17.37 -19.47
N PHE A 74 19.73 -17.25 -18.25
CA PHE A 74 20.23 -16.36 -17.22
C PHE A 74 20.55 -17.16 -15.96
N TRP A 75 21.28 -16.53 -15.05
CA TRP A 75 21.64 -17.11 -13.77
C TRP A 75 20.79 -16.49 -12.66
N CYS A 76 20.29 -17.33 -11.76
CA CYS A 76 19.63 -16.93 -10.53
C CYS A 76 20.49 -17.36 -9.34
N ASP A 77 20.78 -16.43 -8.46
CA ASP A 77 21.51 -16.62 -7.21
C ASP A 77 20.95 -15.69 -6.14
N SER A 78 19.87 -16.12 -5.49
CA SER A 78 19.16 -15.36 -4.44
C SER A 78 19.76 -15.51 -3.05
N ARG A 79 21.04 -15.90 -2.93
CA ARG A 79 21.73 -15.93 -1.64
C ARG A 79 21.94 -14.49 -1.12
N PRO A 80 22.03 -14.28 0.21
CA PRO A 80 22.07 -12.94 0.80
C PRO A 80 23.15 -12.00 0.27
N HIS A 81 24.28 -12.52 -0.19
CA HIS A 81 25.38 -11.72 -0.74
C HIS A 81 25.04 -11.03 -2.08
N ASN A 82 24.03 -11.53 -2.82
CA ASN A 82 23.55 -10.94 -4.06
C ASN A 82 22.25 -10.15 -3.88
N ALA A 83 21.83 -9.85 -2.64
CA ALA A 83 20.52 -9.23 -2.37
C ALA A 83 20.30 -7.91 -3.15
N ASN A 84 21.36 -7.14 -3.42
CA ASN A 84 21.32 -5.88 -4.17
C ASN A 84 21.64 -6.05 -5.67
N ASN A 85 21.74 -7.28 -6.17
CA ASN A 85 21.96 -7.55 -7.58
C ASN A 85 20.63 -8.01 -8.22
N PRO A 86 19.89 -7.10 -8.88
CA PRO A 86 18.58 -7.43 -9.47
C PRO A 86 18.67 -8.44 -10.62
N GLY A 87 19.87 -8.63 -11.20
CA GLY A 87 20.09 -9.64 -12.24
C GLY A 87 20.31 -11.06 -11.72
N LEU A 88 20.53 -11.22 -10.40
CA LEU A 88 20.80 -12.51 -9.77
C LEU A 88 19.80 -12.84 -8.66
N SER A 89 19.36 -11.85 -7.88
CA SER A 89 18.49 -12.05 -6.72
C SER A 89 17.01 -11.95 -7.08
N HIS A 90 16.27 -13.03 -6.80
CA HIS A 90 14.85 -13.16 -7.11
C HIS A 90 14.03 -13.51 -5.86
N GLY A 91 14.34 -12.89 -4.71
CA GLY A 91 13.58 -13.03 -3.47
C GLY A 91 12.14 -12.52 -3.58
N VAL A 92 11.22 -13.07 -2.77
CA VAL A 92 9.79 -12.70 -2.79
C VAL A 92 9.55 -11.24 -2.38
N GLU A 93 10.44 -10.67 -1.58
CA GLU A 93 10.42 -9.28 -1.18
C GLU A 93 10.61 -8.29 -2.35
N ASN A 94 11.14 -8.77 -3.49
CA ASN A 94 11.38 -7.96 -4.68
C ASN A 94 10.12 -7.72 -5.52
N ILE A 95 9.00 -8.36 -5.20
CA ILE A 95 7.71 -8.09 -5.88
C ILE A 95 7.12 -6.75 -5.45
N VAL A 96 7.53 -6.24 -4.28
CA VAL A 96 7.01 -4.97 -3.77
C VAL A 96 7.72 -3.84 -4.50
N HIS A 97 6.97 -3.14 -5.34
CA HIS A 97 7.48 -1.97 -6.05
C HIS A 97 7.96 -0.92 -5.05
N ARG A 98 9.18 -0.42 -5.25
CA ARG A 98 9.76 0.67 -4.49
C ARG A 98 10.06 1.81 -5.44
N PHE A 99 9.86 3.04 -5.00
CA PHE A 99 10.25 4.24 -5.74
C PHE A 99 11.76 4.29 -6.03
N PHE A 100 12.57 3.56 -5.26
CA PHE A 100 14.00 3.39 -5.48
C PHE A 100 14.36 1.90 -5.50
N PRO A 101 15.01 1.39 -6.57
CA PRO A 101 15.54 0.04 -6.59
C PRO A 101 16.63 -0.10 -5.51
N LYS A 102 16.72 -1.30 -4.91
CA LYS A 102 17.80 -1.66 -3.98
C LYS A 102 19.09 -1.95 -4.73
#